data_AF-A0A9X2L3F8-F1
#
_entry.id   AF-A0A9X2L3F8-F1
#
_cell.length_a   1.000
_cell.length_b   1.000
_cell.length_c   1.000
_cell.angle_alpha   90.00
_cell.angle_beta   90.00
_cell.angle_gamma   90.00
#
_symmetry.space_group_name_H-M   'P 1'
#
loop_
_entity.id
_entity.type
_entity.pdbx_description
1 polymer ?
#
loop_
_entity_poly.entity_id
_entity_poly.type
_entity_poly.pdbx_seq_one_letter_code
_entity_poly.pdbx_strand_id
1 'polypeptide(L)'
;MDNLPRFIFYASGILMISAAFTLISSEFLSMISNPTYVGLLVLLGFGLVYMNLVFLSGRRFMRRLQGPNPAPYVFALLVAVAPLVWVQIYDAGLGDSRLTFMFTVIVACGSGAFFGHRAGLKAQAKFQENLKEYLNQDEKTPDDLKRSHDNLNKN
;
A
#
# COMPACT_ATOMS: atom_id res chain seq x y z
N MET A 1 -1.57 6.62 20.63
CA MET A 1 -1.82 5.99 19.32
C MET A 1 -2.74 6.90 18.51
N ASP A 2 -2.29 8.12 18.22
CA ASP A 2 -3.19 9.22 17.80
C ASP A 2 -3.60 9.17 16.32
N ASN A 3 -3.24 8.09 15.63
CA ASN A 3 -3.55 7.83 14.21
C ASN A 3 -4.45 6.60 14.00
N LEU A 4 -5.08 6.08 15.06
CA LEU A 4 -5.93 4.89 15.01
C LEU A 4 -7.10 4.98 14.00
N PRO A 5 -7.83 6.11 13.87
CA PRO A 5 -8.89 6.23 12.86
C PRO A 5 -8.35 6.11 11.44
N ARG A 6 -7.18 6.70 11.17
CA ARG A 6 -6.52 6.60 9.86
C ARG A 6 -6.06 5.17 9.59
N PHE A 7 -5.49 4.50 10.59
CA PHE A 7 -5.06 3.12 10.44
C PHE A 7 -6.23 2.21 10.07
N ILE A 8 -7.37 2.32 10.77
CA ILE A 8 -8.57 1.52 10.51
C ILE A 8 -9.10 1.78 9.10
N PHE A 9 -9.17 3.04 8.66
CA PHE A 9 -9.62 3.39 7.31
C PHE A 9 -8.74 2.76 6.21
N TYR A 10 -7.42 2.79 6.38
CA TYR A 10 -6.52 2.14 5.44
C TYR A 10 -6.65 0.62 5.50
N ALA A 11 -6.70 0.04 6.70
CA ALA A 11 -6.86 -1.40 6.88
C ALA A 11 -8.13 -1.94 6.20
N SER A 12 -9.28 -1.29 6.42
CA SER A 12 -10.55 -1.69 5.81
C SER A 12 -10.55 -1.52 4.28
N GLY A 13 -10.03 -0.39 3.78
CA GLY A 13 -9.93 -0.15 2.34
C GLY A 13 -9.03 -1.15 1.62
N ILE A 14 -7.88 -1.46 2.20
CA ILE A 14 -6.95 -2.45 1.64
C ILE A 14 -7.54 -3.86 1.67
N LEU A 15 -8.22 -4.24 2.76
CA LEU A 15 -8.94 -5.52 2.84
C LEU A 15 -10.00 -5.63 1.76
N MET A 16 -10.82 -4.58 1.57
CA MET A 16 -11.85 -4.56 0.55
C MET A 16 -11.27 -4.68 -0.86
N ILE A 17 -10.18 -3.96 -1.16
CA ILE A 17 -9.50 -4.04 -2.46
C ILE A 17 -8.89 -5.44 -2.67
N SER A 18 -8.25 -6.02 -1.65
CA SER A 18 -7.68 -7.37 -1.72
C SER A 18 -8.77 -8.41 -1.98
N ALA A 19 -9.89 -8.34 -1.26
CA ALA A 19 -11.02 -9.24 -1.45
C ALA A 19 -11.65 -9.07 -2.85
N ALA A 20 -11.91 -7.84 -3.28
CA ALA A 20 -12.46 -7.57 -4.61
C ALA A 20 -11.54 -8.09 -5.72
N PHE A 21 -10.23 -7.86 -5.59
CA PHE A 21 -9.26 -8.40 -6.53
C PHE A 21 -9.29 -9.93 -6.54
N THR A 22 -9.28 -10.57 -5.36
CA THR A 22 -9.35 -12.04 -5.22
C THR A 22 -10.57 -12.62 -5.93
N LEU A 23 -11.75 -11.99 -5.77
CA LEU A 23 -12.99 -12.43 -6.41
C LEU A 23 -12.93 -12.31 -7.94
N ILE A 24 -12.55 -11.13 -8.44
CA ILE A 24 -12.49 -10.86 -9.89
C ILE A 24 -11.43 -11.73 -10.56
N SER A 25 -10.31 -11.96 -9.89
CA SER A 25 -9.19 -12.74 -10.43
C SER A 25 -9.35 -14.25 -10.23
N SER A 26 -10.41 -14.70 -9.55
CA SER A 26 -10.61 -16.11 -9.21
C SER A 26 -10.67 -17.04 -10.42
N GLU A 27 -11.25 -16.58 -11.54
CA GLU A 27 -11.33 -17.36 -12.78
C GLU A 27 -9.95 -17.63 -13.40
N PHE A 28 -9.01 -16.70 -13.21
CA PHE A 28 -7.63 -16.81 -13.70
C PHE A 28 -6.76 -17.74 -12.85
N LEU A 29 -7.20 -18.15 -11.66
CA LEU A 29 -6.44 -19.05 -10.80
C LEU A 29 -6.27 -20.44 -11.42
N SER A 30 -7.24 -20.89 -12.21
CA SER A 30 -7.16 -22.14 -12.98
C SER A 30 -5.98 -22.17 -13.96
N MET A 31 -5.57 -20.99 -14.49
CA MET A 31 -4.45 -20.89 -15.43
C MET A 31 -3.09 -21.16 -14.75
N ILE A 32 -3.01 -21.03 -13.43
CA ILE A 32 -1.79 -21.27 -12.64
C ILE A 32 -1.44 -22.76 -12.60
N SER A 33 -2.44 -23.64 -12.73
CA SER A 33 -2.21 -25.09 -12.74
C SER A 33 -1.57 -25.59 -14.04
N ASN A 34 -1.47 -24.76 -15.08
CA ASN A 34 -0.84 -25.16 -16.33
C ASN A 34 0.70 -25.16 -16.20
N PRO A 35 1.40 -26.23 -16.61
CA PRO A 35 2.86 -26.33 -16.53
C PRO A 35 3.61 -25.44 -17.55
N THR A 36 2.87 -24.70 -18.38
CA THR A 36 3.41 -23.79 -19.40
C THR A 36 3.92 -22.49 -18.77
N TYR A 37 4.82 -21.78 -19.47
CA TYR A 37 5.28 -20.42 -19.10
C TYR A 37 4.15 -19.44 -18.73
N VAL A 38 2.97 -19.60 -19.33
CA VAL A 38 1.78 -18.79 -19.02
C VAL A 38 1.37 -18.92 -17.55
N GLY A 39 1.37 -20.13 -16.98
CA GLY A 39 1.01 -20.35 -15.57
C GLY A 39 1.97 -19.65 -14.61
N LEU A 40 3.28 -19.67 -14.93
CA LEU A 40 4.30 -18.96 -14.16
C LEU A 40 4.14 -17.44 -14.26
N LEU A 41 3.87 -16.90 -15.45
CA LEU A 41 3.62 -15.46 -15.63
C LEU A 41 2.39 -14.99 -14.87
N VAL A 42 1.31 -15.78 -14.88
CA VAL A 42 0.10 -15.49 -14.12
C VAL A 42 0.40 -15.51 -12.63
N LEU A 43 1.08 -16.53 -12.12
CA LEU A 43 1.49 -16.64 -10.71
C LEU A 43 2.34 -15.43 -10.26
N LEU A 44 3.34 -15.05 -11.05
CA LEU A 44 4.16 -13.87 -10.77
C LEU A 44 3.35 -12.58 -10.87
N GLY A 45 2.43 -12.48 -11.82
CA GLY A 45 1.50 -11.35 -11.94
C GLY A 45 0.65 -11.17 -10.68
N PHE A 46 0.07 -12.26 -10.17
CA PHE A 46 -0.65 -12.27 -8.89
C PHE A 46 0.24 -11.80 -7.74
N GLY A 47 1.43 -12.38 -7.62
CA GLY A 47 2.41 -11.97 -6.62
C GLY A 47 2.73 -10.48 -6.70
N LEU A 48 2.99 -9.95 -7.90
CA LEU A 48 3.26 -8.53 -8.11
C LEU A 48 2.09 -7.64 -7.72
N VAL A 49 0.85 -8.03 -8.00
CA VAL A 49 -0.33 -7.24 -7.61
C VAL A 49 -0.42 -7.16 -6.08
N TYR A 50 -0.37 -8.29 -5.36
CA TYR A 50 -0.44 -8.29 -3.90
C TYR A 50 0.74 -7.55 -3.27
N MET A 51 1.94 -7.73 -3.80
CA MET A 51 3.13 -6.98 -3.39
C MET A 51 2.91 -5.47 -3.56
N ASN A 52 2.36 -5.03 -4.69
CA ASN A 52 2.11 -3.61 -4.96
C ASN A 52 1.02 -3.04 -4.06
N LEU A 53 -0.05 -3.79 -3.78
CA LEU A 53 -1.09 -3.36 -2.85
C LEU A 53 -0.52 -3.05 -1.46
N VAL A 54 0.32 -3.94 -0.92
CA VAL A 54 0.99 -3.75 0.38
C VAL A 54 2.01 -2.61 0.31
N PHE A 55 2.81 -2.56 -0.77
CA PHE A 55 3.83 -1.54 -0.96
C PHE A 55 3.25 -0.12 -0.99
N LEU A 56 2.24 0.11 -1.84
CA LEU A 56 1.64 1.43 -2.04
C LEU A 56 0.90 1.90 -0.79
N SER A 57 0.13 1.01 -0.16
CA SER A 57 -0.61 1.33 1.04
C SER A 57 0.31 1.64 2.22
N GLY A 58 1.32 0.79 2.47
CA GLY A 58 2.33 1.00 3.51
C GLY A 58 3.09 2.31 3.31
N ARG A 59 3.58 2.56 2.09
CA ARG A 59 4.28 3.81 1.75
C ARG A 59 3.40 5.04 1.97
N ARG A 60 2.16 5.01 1.50
CA ARG A 60 1.23 6.15 1.59
C ARG A 60 0.84 6.46 3.04
N PHE A 61 0.63 5.42 3.85
CA PHE A 61 0.33 5.56 5.27
C PHE A 61 1.51 6.16 6.03
N MET A 62 2.73 5.63 5.83
CA MET A 62 3.92 6.09 6.55
C MET A 62 4.39 7.50 6.18
N ARG A 63 4.11 7.98 4.96
CA ARG A 63 4.49 9.35 4.53
C ARG A 63 4.05 10.44 5.51
N ARG A 64 2.94 10.24 6.22
CA ARG A 64 2.35 11.22 7.15
C ARG A 64 2.61 10.90 8.63
N LEU A 65 3.39 9.87 8.93
CA LEU A 65 3.74 9.50 10.31
C LEU A 65 5.08 10.15 10.70
N GLN A 66 5.37 10.13 12.00
CA GLN A 66 6.68 10.50 12.53
C GLN A 66 7.37 9.23 13.06
N GLY A 67 8.32 8.71 12.29
CA GLY A 67 9.21 7.63 12.68
C GLY A 67 8.79 6.25 12.14
N PRO A 68 9.63 5.23 12.39
CA PRO A 68 9.37 3.86 11.96
C PRO A 68 8.09 3.32 12.62
N ASN A 69 7.25 2.66 11.82
CA ASN A 69 5.97 2.15 12.27
C ASN A 69 5.73 0.73 11.71
N PRO A 70 5.29 -0.24 12.53
CA PRO A 70 5.03 -1.61 12.07
C PRO A 70 3.81 -1.77 11.15
N ALA A 71 3.03 -0.72 10.90
CA ALA A 71 1.80 -0.78 10.11
C ALA A 71 1.91 -1.47 8.72
N PRO A 72 2.98 -1.30 7.91
CA PRO A 72 3.10 -2.01 6.63
C PRO A 72 3.08 -3.53 6.78
N TYR A 73 3.63 -4.07 7.87
CA TYR A 73 3.60 -5.52 8.15
C TYR A 73 2.18 -5.98 8.52
N VAL A 74 1.43 -5.16 9.26
CA VAL A 74 0.03 -5.47 9.57
C VAL A 74 -0.82 -5.47 8.30
N PHE A 75 -0.61 -4.49 7.40
CA PHE A 75 -1.29 -4.48 6.10
C PHE A 75 -0.94 -5.70 5.26
N ALA A 76 0.29 -6.19 5.31
CA ALA A 76 0.68 -7.40 4.62
C ALA A 76 -0.09 -8.63 5.10
N LEU A 77 -0.25 -8.76 6.42
CA LEU A 77 -1.06 -9.83 7.01
C LEU A 77 -2.52 -9.73 6.57
N LEU A 78 -3.11 -8.54 6.66
CA LEU A 78 -4.50 -8.32 6.26
C LEU A 78 -4.73 -8.62 4.78
N VAL A 79 -3.85 -8.16 3.90
CA VAL A 79 -3.93 -8.42 2.45
C VAL A 79 -3.82 -9.90 2.16
N ALA A 80 -2.92 -10.62 2.83
CA ALA A 80 -2.71 -12.05 2.62
C ALA A 80 -3.91 -12.89 3.09
N VAL A 81 -4.63 -12.49 4.13
CA VAL A 81 -5.76 -13.28 4.67
C VAL A 81 -6.83 -13.52 3.60
N ALA A 82 -7.23 -12.50 2.84
CA ALA A 82 -8.29 -12.63 1.84
C ALA A 82 -8.03 -13.74 0.79
N PRO A 83 -6.92 -13.72 0.03
CA PRO A 83 -6.60 -14.77 -0.95
C PRO A 83 -6.31 -16.13 -0.30
N LEU A 84 -5.66 -16.16 0.88
CA LEU A 84 -5.35 -17.42 1.56
C LEU A 84 -6.62 -18.14 2.03
N VAL A 85 -7.58 -17.39 2.60
CA VAL A 85 -8.86 -17.95 3.04
C VAL A 85 -9.71 -18.34 1.82
N TRP A 86 -9.73 -17.52 0.77
CA TRP A 86 -10.50 -17.81 -0.44
C TRP A 86 -10.13 -19.14 -1.09
N VAL A 87 -8.83 -19.39 -1.26
CA VAL A 87 -8.32 -20.62 -1.89
C VAL A 87 -8.54 -21.89 -1.04
N GLN A 88 -8.82 -21.73 0.26
CA GLN A 88 -9.16 -22.85 1.15
C GLN A 88 -10.65 -23.20 1.10
N ILE A 89 -11.52 -22.21 0.93
CA ILE A 89 -12.98 -22.40 0.94
C ILE A 89 -13.51 -22.72 -0.46
N TYR A 90 -12.93 -22.11 -1.50
CA TYR A 90 -13.37 -22.25 -2.87
C TYR A 90 -12.34 -22.99 -3.71
N ASP A 91 -12.78 -24.05 -4.41
CA ASP A 91 -11.91 -24.78 -5.34
C ASP A 91 -11.76 -24.00 -6.65
N ALA A 92 -10.80 -23.07 -6.66
CA ALA A 92 -10.54 -22.19 -7.79
C ALA A 92 -9.77 -22.87 -8.95
N GLY A 93 -9.74 -24.21 -8.99
CA GLY A 93 -9.04 -24.97 -10.04
C GLY A 93 -7.51 -24.95 -9.90
N LEU A 94 -7.00 -24.71 -8.69
CA LEU A 94 -5.56 -24.66 -8.41
C LEU A 94 -4.90 -26.04 -8.31
N GLY A 95 -5.67 -27.12 -8.07
CA GLY A 95 -5.15 -28.48 -7.94
C GLY A 95 -3.94 -28.55 -7.00
N ASP A 96 -2.85 -29.14 -7.49
CA ASP A 96 -1.58 -29.27 -6.77
C ASP A 96 -0.81 -27.96 -6.60
N SER A 97 -1.08 -26.94 -7.45
CA SER A 97 -0.44 -25.62 -7.39
C SER A 97 -0.96 -24.72 -6.27
N ARG A 98 -1.94 -25.19 -5.48
CA ARG A 98 -2.53 -24.47 -4.35
C ARG A 98 -1.47 -23.97 -3.36
N LEU A 99 -0.58 -24.87 -2.93
CA LEU A 99 0.48 -24.54 -1.96
C LEU A 99 1.47 -23.53 -2.53
N THR A 100 1.84 -23.69 -3.80
CA THR A 100 2.74 -22.77 -4.51
C THR A 100 2.16 -21.36 -4.59
N PHE A 101 0.85 -21.25 -4.88
CA PHE A 101 0.14 -19.96 -4.89
C PHE A 101 0.15 -19.31 -3.50
N MET A 102 -0.25 -20.05 -2.45
CA MET A 102 -0.25 -19.53 -1.08
C MET A 102 1.13 -19.03 -0.66
N PHE A 103 2.18 -19.81 -0.94
CA PHE A 103 3.55 -19.44 -0.64
C PHE A 103 3.96 -18.16 -1.39
N THR A 104 3.62 -18.07 -2.67
CA THR A 104 3.90 -16.89 -3.50
C THR A 104 3.22 -15.64 -2.96
N VAL A 105 1.95 -15.74 -2.55
CA VAL A 105 1.21 -14.62 -1.94
C VAL A 105 1.87 -14.18 -0.62
N ILE A 106 2.28 -15.11 0.24
CA ILE A 106 2.96 -14.79 1.50
C ILE A 106 4.29 -14.06 1.23
N VAL A 107 5.10 -14.57 0.31
CA VAL A 107 6.38 -13.95 -0.08
C VAL A 107 6.16 -12.58 -0.73
N ALA A 108 5.16 -12.45 -1.59
CA ALA A 108 4.78 -11.19 -2.21
C ALA A 108 4.33 -10.13 -1.20
N CYS A 109 3.44 -10.49 -0.27
CA CYS A 109 2.99 -9.59 0.79
C CYS A 109 4.15 -9.20 1.72
N GLY A 110 4.98 -10.16 2.12
CA GLY A 110 6.15 -9.91 2.97
C GLY A 110 7.18 -8.98 2.31
N SER A 111 7.51 -9.23 1.05
CA SER A 111 8.40 -8.35 0.27
C SER A 111 7.79 -6.96 0.07
N GLY A 112 6.49 -6.88 -0.25
CA GLY A 112 5.76 -5.61 -0.35
C GLY A 112 5.80 -4.80 0.95
N ALA A 113 5.69 -5.47 2.11
CA ALA A 113 5.81 -4.83 3.41
C ALA A 113 7.21 -4.28 3.66
N PHE A 114 8.24 -5.08 3.38
CA PHE A 114 9.64 -4.72 3.57
C PHE A 114 10.05 -3.53 2.71
N PHE A 115 9.76 -3.58 1.41
CA PHE A 115 10.04 -2.47 0.50
C PHE A 115 9.16 -1.26 0.79
N GLY A 116 7.88 -1.48 1.14
CA GLY A 116 6.94 -0.42 1.51
C GLY A 116 7.39 0.33 2.77
N HIS A 117 7.94 -0.39 3.74
CA HIS A 117 8.50 0.19 4.96
C HIS A 117 9.71 1.08 4.63
N ARG A 118 10.70 0.56 3.88
CA ARG A 118 11.88 1.35 3.48
C ARG A 118 11.51 2.58 2.65
N ALA A 119 10.63 2.41 1.67
CA ALA A 119 10.16 3.51 0.83
C ALA A 119 9.33 4.54 1.61
N GLY A 120 8.55 4.10 2.59
CA GLY A 120 7.77 4.97 3.47
C GLY A 120 8.66 5.86 4.34
N LEU A 121 9.73 5.31 4.93
CA LEU A 121 10.71 6.10 5.70
C LEU A 121 11.38 7.19 4.84
N LYS A 122 11.79 6.84 3.61
CA LYS A 122 12.35 7.82 2.67
C LYS A 122 11.33 8.91 2.29
N ALA A 123 10.07 8.51 2.07
CA ALA A 123 9.00 9.47 1.77
C ALA A 123 8.67 10.38 2.95
N GLN A 124 8.80 9.86 4.17
CA GLN A 124 8.59 10.63 5.40
C GLN A 124 9.69 11.69 5.58
N ALA A 125 10.95 11.32 5.41
CA ALA A 125 12.08 12.25 5.50
C ALA A 125 11.93 13.40 4.48
N LYS A 126 11.60 13.07 3.23
CA LYS A 126 11.34 14.07 2.18
C LYS A 126 10.13 14.97 2.51
N PHE A 127 9.09 14.42 3.11
CA PHE A 127 7.92 15.21 3.50
C PHE A 127 8.25 16.21 4.61
N GLN A 128 9.08 15.82 5.58
CA GLN A 128 9.55 16.72 6.63
C GLN A 128 10.49 17.80 6.12
N GLU A 129 11.38 17.46 5.18
CA GLU A 129 12.26 18.42 4.50
C GLU A 129 11.43 19.48 3.75
N ASN A 130 10.49 19.05 2.90
CA ASN A 130 9.60 19.96 2.20
C ASN A 130 8.80 20.86 3.16
N LEU A 131 8.28 20.31 4.26
CA LEU A 131 7.56 21.10 5.26
C LEU A 131 8.43 22.20 5.89
N LYS A 132 9.69 21.89 6.21
CA LYS A 132 10.63 22.90 6.73
C LYS A 132 10.92 23.99 5.69
N GLU A 133 11.07 23.61 4.42
CA GLU A 133 11.29 24.56 3.34
C GLU A 133 10.10 25.51 3.17
N TYR A 134 8.85 25.00 3.16
CA TYR A 134 7.65 25.82 3.08
C TYR A 134 7.52 26.78 4.27
N LEU A 135 7.73 26.29 5.50
CA LEU A 135 7.63 27.14 6.70
C LEU A 135 8.70 28.24 6.72
N ASN A 136 9.93 27.93 6.30
CA ASN A 136 11.00 28.92 6.21
C ASN A 136 10.77 29.96 5.09
N GLN A 137 9.98 29.61 4.06
CA GLN A 137 9.64 30.51 2.96
C GLN A 137 8.53 31.50 3.37
N ASP A 138 7.55 31.04 4.15
CA ASP A 138 6.53 31.91 4.76
C ASP A 138 7.14 32.90 5.77
N GLU A 139 8.19 32.50 6.50
CA GLU A 139 8.92 33.36 7.42
C GLU A 139 9.79 34.41 6.70
N LYS A 140 10.25 34.12 5.48
CA LYS A 140 11.06 35.03 4.65
C LYS A 140 10.25 35.94 3.72
N THR A 141 8.92 35.83 3.70
CA THR A 141 8.09 36.72 2.90
C THR A 141 8.13 38.12 3.53
N PRO A 142 8.64 39.16 2.83
CA PRO A 142 8.67 40.53 3.35
C PRO A 142 7.27 40.98 3.78
N ASP A 143 7.15 41.65 4.92
CA ASP A 143 5.87 42.11 5.50
C ASP A 143 5.00 42.91 4.49
N ASP A 144 5.66 43.52 3.51
CA ASP A 144 5.10 44.29 2.39
C ASP A 144 4.14 43.45 1.51
N LEU A 145 4.40 42.16 1.33
CA LEU A 145 3.54 41.25 0.56
C LEU A 145 2.44 40.62 1.44
N LYS A 146 2.64 40.59 2.75
CA LYS A 146 1.70 40.02 3.74
C LYS A 146 0.48 40.92 3.97
N ARG A 147 0.62 42.24 3.73
CA ARG A 147 -0.43 43.27 3.88
C ARG A 147 -0.91 43.88 2.55
N SER A 148 -0.73 43.20 1.42
CA SER A 148 -1.23 43.70 0.12
C SER A 148 -2.74 43.99 0.13
N HIS A 149 -3.51 43.26 0.96
CA HIS A 149 -4.95 43.48 1.13
C HIS A 149 -5.32 44.73 1.95
N ASP A 150 -4.43 45.29 2.78
CA ASP A 150 -4.72 46.51 3.56
C ASP A 150 -4.67 47.79 2.69
N ASN A 151 -3.98 47.73 1.55
CA ASN A 151 -3.84 48.86 0.62
C ASN A 151 -4.97 48.93 -0.43
N LEU A 152 -5.87 47.94 -0.48
CA LEU A 152 -6.99 47.91 -1.45
C LEU A 152 -8.23 48.67 -0.97
N ASN A 153 -8.27 49.13 0.29
CA ASN A 153 -9.43 49.84 0.87
C ASN A 153 -9.16 51.34 1.12
N LYS A 154 -8.16 51.91 0.45
CA LYS A 154 -7.90 53.36 0.44
C LYS A 154 -8.23 53.94 -0.93
N ASN A 155 -9.53 54.02 -1.25
CA ASN A 155 -10.09 54.92 -2.26
C ASN A 155 -11.58 55.11 -1.97
#